data_AF-A0A0F9MTE2-F1
#
_entry.id   AF-A0A0F9MTE2-F1
#
_cell.length_a   1.000
_cell.length_b   1.000
_cell.length_c   1.000
_cell.angle_alpha   90.00
_cell.angle_beta   90.00
_cell.angle_gamma   90.00
#
_symmetry.space_group_name_H-M   'P 1'
#
loop_
_entity.id
_entity.type
_entity.pdbx_description
1 polymer ?
#
loop_
_entity_poly.entity_id
_entity_poly.type
_entity_poly.pdbx_seq_one_letter_code
_entity_poly.pdbx_strand_id
1 'polypeptide(L)' 'MGEDPNDILTIEKLEGRRKCPSCGEENTNMIHESTDKTNIILDYPRVYGRKFRCGRCGIEWREK' A
#
# COMPACT_ATOMS: atom_id res chain seq x y z
N MET A 1 12.76 22.82 2.65
CA MET A 1 12.30 22.01 1.50
C MET A 1 12.24 20.57 1.95
N GLY A 2 11.11 19.91 1.73
CA GLY A 2 10.88 18.52 2.04
C GLY A 2 9.51 18.19 1.49
N GLU A 3 9.38 18.25 0.17
CA GLU A 3 8.19 17.74 -0.50
C GLU A 3 8.21 16.23 -0.31
N ASP A 4 7.45 15.71 0.65
CA ASP A 4 7.29 14.28 0.88
C ASP A 4 6.70 13.64 -0.39
N PRO A 5 7.49 12.93 -1.23
CA PRO A 5 7.05 12.56 -2.57
C PRO A 5 6.25 11.23 -2.56
N ASN A 6 5.63 10.87 -1.45
CA ASN A 6 5.01 9.56 -1.25
C ASN A 6 3.66 9.68 -0.53
N ASP A 7 2.76 10.50 -1.09
CA ASP A 7 1.32 10.41 -0.81
C ASP A 7 0.79 9.10 -1.43
N ILE A 8 1.19 7.97 -0.83
CA ILE A 8 0.67 6.65 -1.18
C ILE A 8 -0.75 6.58 -0.64
N LEU A 9 -1.70 6.21 -1.52
CA LEU A 9 -3.12 6.18 -1.23
C LEU A 9 -3.35 5.32 0.03
N THR A 10 -3.94 5.90 1.07
CA THR A 10 -4.27 5.15 2.30
C THR A 10 -5.73 4.76 2.25
N ILE A 11 -6.01 3.46 2.17
CA ILE A 11 -7.36 2.90 2.16
C ILE A 11 -7.63 2.17 3.48
N GLU A 12 -8.90 2.16 3.88
CA GLU A 12 -9.36 1.32 4.99
C GLU A 12 -9.36 -0.14 4.53
N LYS A 13 -9.00 -1.06 5.43
CA LYS A 13 -9.11 -2.50 5.17
C LYS A 13 -10.54 -2.86 4.76
N LEU A 14 -10.75 -3.09 3.46
CA LEU A 14 -11.98 -3.67 2.96
C LEU A 14 -11.99 -5.15 3.35
N GLU A 15 -12.89 -5.53 4.26
CA GLU A 15 -13.14 -6.93 4.60
C GLU A 15 -13.66 -7.68 3.35
N GLY A 16 -12.76 -8.37 2.64
CA GLY A 16 -13.10 -9.07 1.40
C GLY A 16 -11.91 -9.34 0.49
N ARG A 17 -12.18 -9.58 -0.80
CA ARG A 17 -11.16 -9.76 -1.83
C ARG A 17 -10.46 -8.42 -2.07
N ARG A 18 -9.14 -8.38 -1.89
CA ARG A 18 -8.32 -7.17 -2.06
C ARG A 18 -8.47 -6.65 -3.50
N LYS A 19 -9.01 -5.44 -3.64
CA LYS A 19 -9.24 -4.77 -4.93
C LYS A 19 -8.38 -3.53 -5.05
N CYS A 20 -7.80 -3.33 -6.22
CA CYS A 20 -7.09 -2.10 -6.53
C CYS A 20 -8.06 -0.90 -6.50
N PRO A 21 -7.79 0.16 -5.72
CA PRO A 21 -8.67 1.32 -5.62
C PRO A 21 -8.75 2.14 -6.91
N SER A 22 -7.77 2.01 -7.80
CA SER A 22 -7.72 2.78 -9.05
C SER A 22 -8.36 2.08 -10.24
N CYS A 23 -8.08 0.79 -10.43
CA CYS A 23 -8.56 0.04 -11.60
C CYS A 23 -9.57 -1.06 -11.28
N GLY A 24 -9.88 -1.29 -10.00
CA GLY A 24 -10.79 -2.34 -9.56
C GLY A 24 -10.24 -3.76 -9.72
N GLU A 25 -8.95 -3.93 -10.00
CA GLU A 25 -8.32 -5.23 -10.18
C GLU A 25 -8.43 -6.06 -8.89
N GLU A 26 -9.05 -7.23 -9.00
CA GLU A 26 -9.32 -8.12 -7.88
C GLU A 26 -8.44 -9.37 -7.87
N ASN A 27 -7.59 -9.53 -8.90
CA ASN A 27 -6.62 -10.61 -8.96
C ASN A 27 -5.47 -10.35 -7.98
N THR A 28 -5.41 -11.15 -6.91
CA THR A 28 -4.32 -11.11 -5.93
C THR A 28 -2.95 -11.32 -6.56
N ASN A 29 -2.84 -12.13 -7.63
CA ASN A 29 -1.58 -12.33 -8.37
C ASN A 29 -1.04 -11.04 -9.00
N MET A 30 -1.91 -10.07 -9.30
CA MET A 30 -1.55 -8.77 -9.84
C MET A 30 -1.25 -7.75 -8.74
N ILE A 31 -1.44 -8.08 -7.45
CA ILE A 31 -1.25 -7.15 -6.33
C ILE A 31 -0.01 -7.59 -5.55
N HIS A 32 1.09 -6.87 -5.74
CA HIS A 32 2.34 -7.14 -5.07
C HIS A 32 2.35 -6.48 -3.69
N GLU A 33 2.45 -7.28 -2.63
CA GLU A 33 2.69 -6.81 -1.26
C GLU A 33 4.18 -6.52 -1.07
N SER A 34 4.52 -5.39 -0.46
CA SER A 34 5.89 -5.02 -0.11
C SER A 34 5.94 -4.21 1.16
N THR A 35 7.05 -4.31 1.90
CA THR A 35 7.25 -3.53 3.11
C THR A 35 7.63 -2.10 2.75
N ASP A 36 6.90 -1.15 3.29
CA ASP A 36 7.15 0.27 3.12
C ASP A 36 8.09 0.76 4.23
N LYS A 37 9.37 0.94 3.88
CA LYS A 37 10.38 1.44 4.82
C LYS A 37 10.25 2.93 5.14
N THR A 38 9.37 3.66 4.43
CA THR A 38 9.11 5.08 4.66
C THR A 38 8.03 5.31 5.72
N ASN A 39 7.15 4.33 5.92
CA ASN A 39 6.12 4.35 6.96
C ASN A 39 6.57 3.48 8.14
N ILE A 40 7.09 4.14 9.18
CA ILE A 40 7.47 3.47 10.43
C ILE A 40 6.25 3.53 11.35
N ILE A 41 5.60 2.38 11.56
CA ILE A 41 4.45 2.25 12.47
C ILE A 41 4.93 2.30 13.93
N LEU A 42 6.07 1.67 14.20
CA LEU A 42 6.66 1.60 15.52
C LEU A 42 8.19 1.73 15.38
N ASP A 43 8.81 2.64 16.12
CA ASP A 43 10.27 2.81 16.06
C ASP A 43 11.00 1.72 16.86
N TYR A 44 10.42 1.25 17.97
CA TYR A 44 11.04 0.23 18.82
C TYR A 44 10.01 -0.75 19.43
N PRO A 45 10.03 -2.04 19.07
CA PRO A 45 10.77 -2.69 17.97
C PRO A 45 10.37 -2.14 16.60
N ARG A 46 11.32 -2.04 15.66
CA ARG A 46 11.10 -1.35 14.39
C ARG A 46 10.11 -2.11 13.49
N VAL A 47 8.88 -1.60 13.39
CA VAL A 47 7.82 -2.14 12.54
C VAL A 47 7.56 -1.18 11.40
N TYR A 48 7.78 -1.66 10.18
CA TYR A 48 7.46 -0.95 8.96
C TYR A 48 6.04 -1.28 8.50
N GLY A 49 5.37 -0.30 7.90
CA GLY A 49 4.07 -0.49 7.27
C GLY A 49 4.15 -1.38 6.04
N ARG A 50 3.00 -1.90 5.61
CA ARG A 50 2.87 -2.65 4.36
C ARG A 50 2.28 -1.75 3.30
N LYS A 51 2.80 -1.85 2.08
CA LYS A 51 2.22 -1.27 0.88
C LYS A 51 1.89 -2.35 -0.14
N PHE A 52 0.93 -2.02 -0.99
CA PHE A 52 0.46 -2.83 -2.08
C PHE A 52 0.71 -2.08 -3.38
N ARG A 53 1.09 -2.83 -4.41
CA ARG A 53 1.29 -2.29 -5.75
C ARG A 53 0.49 -3.10 -6.75
N CYS A 54 -0.37 -2.44 -7.52
CA CYS A 54 -1.08 -3.08 -8.62
C CYS A 54 -0.16 -3.20 -9.84
N GLY A 55 0.01 -4.41 -10.37
CA GLY A 55 0.75 -4.69 -11.60
C GLY A 55 0.03 -4.23 -12.88
N ARG A 56 -1.27 -3.92 -12.81
CA ARG A 56 -2.06 -3.46 -13.97
C ARG A 56 -2.00 -1.95 -14.20
N CYS A 57 -2.26 -1.16 -13.15
CA CYS A 57 -2.26 0.30 -13.25
C CYS A 57 -1.04 0.96 -12.60
N GLY A 58 -0.21 0.19 -11.88
CA GLY A 58 0.99 0.70 -11.21
C GLY A 58 0.72 1.44 -9.90
N ILE A 59 -0.54 1.63 -9.50
CA ILE A 59 -0.84 2.38 -8.27
C ILE A 59 -0.31 1.65 -7.04
N GLU A 60 0.23 2.44 -6.12
CA GLU A 60 0.67 2.00 -4.81
C GLU A 60 -0.31 2.51 -3.75
N TRP A 61 -0.75 1.64 -2.85
CA TRP A 61 -1.63 2.00 -1.73
C TRP A 61 -1.22 1.28 -0.45
N ARG A 62 -1.66 1.80 0.68
CA ARG A 62 -1.49 1.22 2.02
C ARG A 62 -2.86 0.88 2.58
N GLU A 63 -2.94 -0.25 3.27
CA GLU A 63 -4.11 -0.58 4.07
C GLU A 63 -3.80 -0.17 5.52
N LYS A 64 -4.62 0.71 6.10
CA LYS A 64 -4.55 1.08 7.52
C LYS A 64 -5.52 0.23 8.33
#